data_AF-A0A1R3W0G0-F1
#
_entry.id   AF-A0A1R3W0G0-F1
#
_cell.length_a   1.000
_cell.length_b   1.000
_cell.length_c   1.000
_cell.angle_alpha   90.00
_cell.angle_beta   90.00
_cell.angle_gamma   90.00
#
_symmetry.space_group_name_H-M   'P 1'
#
loop_
_entity.id
_entity.type
_entity.pdbx_description
1 polymer ?
#
loop_
_entity_poly.entity_id
_entity_poly.type
_entity_poly.pdbx_seq_one_letter_code
_entity_poly.pdbx_strand_id
1 'polypeptide(L)'
;MDNNENYLRQRELIFKGPQNENQQIEAAWLMLREADAVMEVRSGGDKRLWVSYDIRRITYAEIEQALIEVGFHLDNSLISKLRRALYHYQEDTIRANLGLTRETLKGVAQKVFIHHYQQQDHGCRDQRPRHWREYL
;
A
#
# COMPACT_ATOMS: atom_id res chain seq x y z
N MET A 1 15.42 -11.71 10.99
CA MET A 1 14.52 -12.56 10.19
C MET A 1 13.50 -11.64 9.55
N ASP A 2 13.34 -11.73 8.24
CA ASP A 2 13.00 -10.62 7.37
C ASP A 2 11.53 -10.17 7.51
N ASN A 3 11.30 -8.99 8.10
CA ASN A 3 9.97 -8.41 8.39
C ASN A 3 9.26 -7.89 7.11
N ASN A 4 9.70 -8.34 5.93
CA ASN A 4 9.27 -7.88 4.62
C ASN A 4 7.92 -8.46 4.21
N GLU A 5 7.58 -9.68 4.63
CA GLU A 5 6.35 -10.36 4.20
C GLU A 5 5.08 -9.63 4.65
N ASN A 6 5.12 -8.95 5.80
CA ASN A 6 3.97 -8.19 6.33
C ASN A 6 3.47 -7.08 5.39
N TYR A 7 4.33 -6.61 4.50
CA TYR A 7 4.10 -5.48 3.60
C TYR A 7 3.88 -5.90 2.14
N LEU A 8 4.02 -7.20 1.85
CA LEU A 8 3.72 -7.74 0.53
C LEU A 8 2.21 -7.74 0.31
N ARG A 9 1.78 -7.18 -0.83
CA ARG A 9 0.38 -7.18 -1.24
C ARG A 9 0.28 -7.81 -2.61
N GLN A 10 -0.67 -8.73 -2.73
CA GLN A 10 -1.07 -9.32 -3.99
C GLN A 10 -2.43 -8.74 -4.39
N ARG A 11 -2.53 -8.25 -5.62
CA ARG A 11 -3.75 -7.64 -6.18
C ARG A 11 -4.04 -8.16 -7.57
N GLU A 12 -5.32 -8.22 -7.90
CA GLU A 12 -5.78 -8.54 -9.25
C GLU A 12 -5.92 -7.24 -10.06
N LEU A 13 -5.37 -7.25 -11.27
CA LEU A 13 -5.55 -6.28 -12.34
C LEU A 13 -6.45 -6.92 -13.39
N ILE A 14 -7.58 -6.28 -13.69
CA ILE A 14 -8.49 -6.72 -14.74
C ILE A 14 -8.42 -5.71 -15.88
N PHE A 15 -8.20 -6.19 -17.09
CA PHE A 15 -8.14 -5.39 -18.31
C PHE A 15 -9.50 -5.37 -19.03
N LYS A 16 -9.79 -4.25 -19.69
CA LYS A 16 -11.00 -4.08 -20.50
C LYS A 16 -10.81 -4.81 -21.84
N GLY A 17 -11.83 -5.55 -22.30
CA GLY A 17 -11.84 -6.12 -23.67
C GLY A 17 -12.49 -5.20 -24.72
N PRO A 18 -12.28 -5.38 -26.04
CA PRO A 18 -11.39 -6.33 -26.74
C PRO A 18 -10.44 -5.65 -27.77
N GLN A 19 -9.12 -5.71 -27.58
CA GLN A 19 -8.14 -5.67 -28.68
C GLN A 19 -6.96 -6.57 -28.30
N ASN A 20 -6.79 -7.68 -29.02
CA ASN A 20 -5.69 -8.65 -28.88
C ASN A 20 -5.37 -8.99 -27.41
N GLU A 21 -6.32 -9.63 -26.73
CA GLU A 21 -6.33 -9.88 -25.27
C GLU A 21 -5.01 -10.51 -24.78
N ASN A 22 -4.48 -11.49 -25.51
CA ASN A 22 -3.19 -12.10 -25.20
C ASN A 22 -2.00 -11.12 -25.30
N GLN A 23 -1.96 -10.28 -26.34
CA GLN A 23 -0.82 -9.39 -26.58
C GLN A 23 -0.82 -8.22 -25.59
N GLN A 24 -2.00 -7.73 -25.20
CA GLN A 24 -2.13 -6.69 -24.18
C GLN A 24 -1.70 -7.19 -22.80
N ILE A 25 -2.11 -8.41 -22.43
CA ILE A 25 -1.73 -9.03 -21.16
C ILE A 25 -0.25 -9.37 -21.11
N GLU A 26 0.29 -9.91 -22.19
CA GLU A 26 1.72 -10.23 -22.29
C GLU A 26 2.59 -8.97 -22.21
N ALA A 27 2.21 -7.90 -22.92
CA ALA A 27 2.93 -6.63 -22.86
C ALA A 27 2.86 -5.99 -21.46
N ALA A 28 1.68 -6.00 -20.82
CA ALA A 28 1.54 -5.51 -19.45
C ALA A 28 2.33 -6.38 -18.46
N TRP A 29 2.34 -7.69 -18.64
CA TRP A 29 3.13 -8.62 -17.83
C TRP A 29 4.62 -8.35 -17.94
N LEU A 30 5.13 -8.15 -19.16
CA LEU A 30 6.53 -7.83 -19.41
C LEU A 30 6.91 -6.49 -18.77
N MET A 31 6.12 -5.45 -18.99
CA MET A 31 6.32 -4.12 -18.40
C MET A 31 6.38 -4.18 -16.87
N LEU A 32 5.43 -4.88 -16.23
CA LEU A 32 5.38 -4.98 -14.78
C LEU A 32 6.53 -5.82 -14.21
N ARG A 33 7.02 -6.81 -14.96
CA ARG A 33 8.16 -7.64 -14.55
C ARG A 33 9.49 -6.89 -14.59
N GLU A 34 9.61 -5.90 -15.47
CA GLU A 34 10.80 -5.02 -15.56
C GLU A 34 10.82 -3.93 -14.48
N ALA A 35 9.70 -3.70 -13.78
CA ALA A 35 9.64 -2.71 -12.71
C ALA A 35 10.29 -3.24 -11.42
N ASP A 36 11.39 -2.62 -10.97
CA ASP A 36 12.15 -2.99 -9.76
C ASP A 36 11.32 -3.06 -8.45
N ALA A 37 10.17 -2.39 -8.40
CA ALA A 37 9.29 -2.36 -7.24
C ALA A 37 8.26 -3.52 -7.22
N VAL A 38 8.12 -4.25 -8.32
CA VAL A 38 7.21 -5.39 -8.46
C VAL A 38 8.00 -6.67 -8.20
N MET A 39 7.49 -7.51 -7.30
CA MET A 39 8.16 -8.74 -6.87
C MET A 39 7.80 -9.93 -7.76
N GLU A 40 6.51 -10.04 -8.13
CA GLU A 40 6.02 -11.15 -8.93
C GLU A 40 4.79 -10.73 -9.73
N VAL A 41 4.67 -11.23 -10.97
CA VAL A 41 3.49 -11.07 -11.81
C VAL A 41 3.06 -12.43 -12.33
N ARG A 42 1.81 -12.82 -12.09
CA ARG A 42 1.22 -14.09 -12.59
C ARG A 42 0.03 -13.80 -13.49
N SER A 43 -0.08 -14.52 -14.60
CA SER A 43 -1.29 -14.50 -15.42
C SER A 43 -2.39 -15.33 -14.76
N GLY A 44 -3.58 -14.74 -14.63
CA GLY A 44 -4.77 -15.34 -14.03
C GLY A 44 -5.85 -15.72 -15.05
N GLY A 45 -5.52 -15.73 -16.34
CA GLY A 45 -6.43 -15.94 -17.47
C GLY A 45 -6.36 -14.80 -18.49
N ASP A 46 -7.31 -14.78 -19.43
CA ASP A 46 -7.27 -13.96 -20.65
C ASP A 46 -7.31 -12.44 -20.41
N LYS A 47 -7.76 -11.98 -19.23
CA LYS A 47 -7.94 -10.55 -18.90
C LYS A 47 -7.45 -10.17 -17.52
N ARG A 48 -6.72 -11.07 -16.85
CA ARG A 48 -6.43 -10.98 -15.43
C ARG A 48 -4.94 -11.16 -15.20
N LEU A 49 -4.34 -10.19 -14.54
CA LEU A 49 -2.99 -10.30 -14.00
C LEU A 49 -3.04 -10.21 -12.48
N TRP A 50 -2.23 -11.01 -11.83
CA TRP A 50 -1.96 -10.91 -10.40
C TRP A 50 -0.60 -10.28 -10.24
N VAL A 51 -0.54 -9.20 -9.47
CA VAL A 51 0.70 -8.48 -9.19
C VAL A 51 0.97 -8.52 -7.70
N SER A 52 2.19 -8.92 -7.34
CA SER A 52 2.71 -8.93 -5.98
C SER A 52 3.78 -7.87 -5.86
N TYR A 53 3.64 -6.96 -4.91
CA TYR A 53 4.57 -5.85 -4.69
C TYR A 53 4.66 -5.48 -3.22
N ASP A 54 5.71 -4.73 -2.87
CA ASP A 54 5.88 -4.16 -1.54
C ASP A 54 5.18 -2.80 -1.47
N ILE A 55 4.16 -2.71 -0.62
CA ILE A 55 3.35 -1.51 -0.41
C ILE A 55 4.19 -0.29 0.02
N ARG A 56 5.38 -0.49 0.59
CA ARG A 56 6.28 0.59 1.03
C ARG A 56 6.99 1.24 -0.15
N ARG A 57 7.18 0.51 -1.25
CA ARG A 57 7.90 0.96 -2.44
C ARG A 57 6.97 1.50 -3.51
N ILE A 58 5.87 0.80 -3.76
CA ILE A 58 4.90 1.15 -4.81
C ILE A 58 3.47 0.89 -4.33
N THR A 59 2.54 1.74 -4.76
CA THR A 59 1.10 1.57 -4.52
C THR A 59 0.41 0.94 -5.72
N TYR A 60 -0.75 0.33 -5.48
CA TYR A 60 -1.66 -0.12 -6.54
C TYR A 60 -2.03 1.03 -7.47
N ALA A 61 -2.28 2.22 -6.92
CA ALA A 61 -2.61 3.41 -7.70
C ALA A 61 -1.50 3.81 -8.68
N GLU A 62 -0.23 3.71 -8.26
CA GLU A 62 0.92 3.99 -9.12
C GLU A 62 1.08 2.95 -10.23
N ILE A 63 0.82 1.67 -9.92
CA ILE A 63 0.81 0.60 -10.92
C ILE A 63 -0.28 0.85 -11.96
N GLU A 64 -1.50 1.18 -11.52
CA GLU A 64 -2.60 1.49 -12.44
C GLU A 64 -2.30 2.70 -13.31
N GLN A 65 -1.76 3.77 -12.71
CA GLN A 65 -1.42 4.99 -13.43
C GLN A 65 -0.34 4.72 -14.49
N ALA A 66 0.70 3.97 -14.16
CA ALA A 66 1.75 3.59 -15.12
C ALA A 66 1.18 2.75 -16.28
N LEU A 67 0.27 1.81 -15.99
CA LEU A 67 -0.40 1.03 -17.03
C LEU A 67 -1.26 1.92 -17.94
N ILE A 68 -2.01 2.87 -17.37
CA ILE A 68 -2.84 3.81 -18.13
C ILE A 68 -1.98 4.73 -18.99
N GLU A 69 -0.84 5.21 -18.50
CA GLU A 69 0.10 6.07 -19.22
C GLU A 69 0.71 5.38 -20.44
N VAL A 70 0.97 4.07 -20.36
CA VAL A 70 1.41 3.27 -21.51
C VAL A 70 0.28 2.98 -22.50
N GLY A 71 -0.98 3.23 -22.12
CA GLY A 71 -2.15 3.05 -22.96
C GLY A 71 -2.93 1.76 -22.68
N PHE A 72 -2.64 1.05 -21.59
CA PHE A 72 -3.45 -0.07 -21.14
C PHE A 72 -4.78 0.41 -20.55
N HIS A 73 -5.84 -0.36 -20.81
CA HIS A 73 -7.18 -0.04 -20.35
C HIS A 73 -7.63 -1.05 -19.31
N LEU A 74 -7.81 -0.59 -18.08
CA LEU A 74 -8.32 -1.41 -16.98
C LEU A 74 -9.86 -1.48 -17.01
N ASP A 75 -10.41 -2.56 -16.47
CA ASP A 75 -11.85 -2.76 -16.39
C ASP A 75 -12.50 -1.67 -15.53
N ASN A 76 -13.56 -1.08 -16.07
CA ASN A 76 -14.22 0.07 -15.46
C ASN A 76 -15.65 -0.24 -15.00
N SER A 77 -15.98 -1.53 -14.85
CA SER A 77 -17.24 -1.96 -14.24
C SER A 77 -17.37 -1.41 -12.81
N LEU A 78 -18.62 -1.29 -12.33
CA LEU A 78 -18.88 -0.76 -10.99
C LEU A 78 -18.17 -1.57 -9.89
N ILE A 79 -18.18 -2.91 -10.03
CA ILE A 79 -17.52 -3.83 -9.10
C ILE A 79 -16.01 -3.61 -9.13
N SER A 80 -15.40 -3.48 -10.31
CA SER A 80 -13.97 -3.20 -10.43
C SER A 80 -13.60 -1.85 -9.83
N LYS A 81 -14.38 -0.79 -10.06
CA LYS A 81 -14.17 0.52 -9.41
C LYS A 81 -14.23 0.43 -7.88
N LEU A 82 -15.23 -0.25 -7.33
CA LEU A 82 -15.37 -0.40 -5.89
C LEU A 82 -14.19 -1.16 -5.27
N ARG A 83 -13.77 -2.25 -5.91
CA ARG A 83 -12.63 -3.04 -5.45
C ARG A 83 -11.32 -2.24 -5.48
N ARG A 84 -11.10 -1.47 -6.55
CA ARG A 84 -9.93 -0.59 -6.65
C ARG A 84 -9.94 0.51 -5.59
N ALA A 85 -11.09 1.15 -5.38
CA ALA A 85 -11.25 2.12 -4.30
C ALA A 85 -10.93 1.51 -2.93
N LEU A 86 -11.34 0.27 -2.68
CA LEU A 86 -10.99 -0.46 -1.46
C LEU A 86 -9.48 -0.73 -1.36
N TYR A 87 -8.83 -1.14 -2.46
CA TYR A 87 -7.39 -1.33 -2.47
C TYR A 87 -6.63 -0.04 -2.19
N HIS A 88 -6.99 1.07 -2.85
CA HIS A 88 -6.41 2.37 -2.58
C HIS A 88 -6.59 2.78 -1.12
N TYR A 89 -7.80 2.68 -0.59
CA TYR A 89 -8.08 3.05 0.80
C TYR A 89 -7.28 2.21 1.80
N GLN A 90 -7.24 0.89 1.61
CA GLN A 90 -6.46 0.00 2.47
C GLN A 90 -4.98 0.35 2.40
N GLU A 91 -4.47 0.61 1.21
CA GLU A 91 -3.05 0.91 1.04
C GLU A 91 -2.66 2.26 1.59
N ASP A 92 -3.47 3.29 1.36
CA ASP A 92 -3.29 4.61 1.96
C ASP A 92 -3.32 4.52 3.49
N THR A 93 -4.22 3.71 4.06
CA THR A 93 -4.30 3.49 5.52
C THR A 93 -3.05 2.77 6.05
N ILE A 94 -2.61 1.68 5.40
CA ILE A 94 -1.41 0.95 5.81
C ILE A 94 -0.18 1.86 5.69
N ARG A 95 -0.05 2.59 4.58
CA ARG A 95 1.05 3.52 4.37
C ARG A 95 0.99 4.67 5.38
N ALA A 96 -0.17 5.24 5.68
CA ALA A 96 -0.34 6.24 6.73
C ALA A 96 0.13 5.73 8.10
N ASN A 97 -0.24 4.51 8.47
CA ASN A 97 0.20 3.88 9.72
C ASN A 97 1.72 3.66 9.76
N LEU A 98 2.33 3.34 8.61
CA LEU A 98 3.78 3.29 8.45
C LEU A 98 4.42 4.68 8.41
N GLY A 99 3.63 5.74 8.25
CA GLY A 99 4.06 7.12 7.98
C GLY A 99 4.68 7.29 6.61
N LEU A 100 4.19 6.57 5.61
CA LEU A 100 4.56 6.59 4.19
C LEU A 100 3.43 7.19 3.32
N THR A 101 2.66 8.15 3.84
CA THR A 101 1.65 8.89 3.07
C THR A 101 2.32 9.77 2.01
N ARG A 102 1.62 10.01 0.89
CA ARG A 102 2.03 11.04 -0.11
C ARG A 102 2.15 12.42 0.53
N GLU A 103 1.33 12.65 1.55
CA GLU A 103 1.37 13.80 2.43
C GLU A 103 2.31 13.62 3.63
N THR A 104 3.16 12.59 3.75
CA THR A 104 4.14 12.50 4.85
C THR A 104 5.15 13.66 4.79
N LEU A 105 5.37 14.31 3.63
CA LEU A 105 6.02 15.63 3.61
C LEU A 105 5.25 16.70 4.41
N LYS A 106 3.95 16.49 4.63
CA LYS A 106 3.00 17.30 5.39
C LYS A 106 2.31 16.49 6.51
N GLY A 107 3.02 15.57 7.18
CA GLY A 107 2.40 14.60 8.11
C GLY A 107 3.32 13.98 9.17
N VAL A 108 4.62 14.33 9.15
CA VAL A 108 5.54 14.24 10.30
C VAL A 108 4.88 14.70 11.62
N ALA A 109 3.94 15.63 11.54
CA ALA A 109 3.19 16.23 12.63
C ALA A 109 2.53 15.24 13.62
N GLN A 110 1.91 14.14 13.17
CA GLN A 110 1.25 13.19 14.09
C GLN A 110 2.27 12.32 14.86
N LYS A 111 3.41 11.99 14.24
CA LYS A 111 4.53 11.27 14.88
C LYS A 111 5.34 12.17 15.84
N VAL A 112 5.43 13.48 15.57
CA VAL A 112 5.89 14.53 16.53
C VAL A 112 4.91 14.69 17.69
N PHE A 113 3.60 14.58 17.43
CA PHE A 113 2.57 14.71 18.46
C PHE A 113 2.57 13.54 19.46
N ILE A 114 2.68 12.29 18.99
CA ILE A 114 2.81 11.11 19.86
C ILE A 114 4.12 11.15 20.68
N HIS A 115 5.20 11.73 20.14
CA HIS A 115 6.45 11.94 20.87
C HIS A 115 6.33 13.01 21.99
N HIS A 116 5.67 14.15 21.72
CA HIS A 116 5.30 15.18 22.71
C HIS A 116 4.38 14.64 23.81
N TYR A 117 3.42 13.78 23.42
CA TYR A 117 2.48 13.13 24.32
C TYR A 117 3.19 12.20 25.32
N GLN A 118 4.28 11.54 24.92
CA GLN A 118 5.08 10.65 25.79
C GLN A 118 6.01 11.41 26.77
N GLN A 119 6.43 12.65 26.45
CA GLN A 119 7.29 13.50 27.28
C GLN A 119 6.54 14.42 28.27
N GLN A 120 5.27 14.76 28.01
CA GLN A 120 4.45 15.53 28.95
C GLN A 120 4.03 14.72 30.17
N ASP A 121 3.99 15.35 31.34
CA ASP A 121 3.52 14.74 32.58
C ASP A 121 2.00 14.80 32.71
N HIS A 122 1.37 13.66 32.99
CA HIS A 122 -0.09 13.49 32.94
C HIS A 122 -0.66 13.23 34.34
N GLY A 123 -1.84 13.78 34.65
CA GLY A 123 -2.43 13.75 36.00
C GLY A 123 -2.84 12.38 36.55
N CYS A 124 -2.98 11.36 35.69
CA CYS A 124 -3.21 9.95 36.09
C CYS A 124 -1.90 9.11 36.04
N ARG A 125 -0.76 9.76 35.85
CA ARG A 125 0.56 9.15 35.93
C ARG A 125 0.93 9.10 37.41
N ASP A 126 1.23 7.93 37.93
CA ASP A 126 1.59 7.78 39.35
C ASP A 126 2.95 8.45 39.62
N GLN A 127 2.89 9.67 40.18
CA GLN A 127 4.05 10.53 40.45
C GLN A 127 4.87 10.11 41.68
N ARG A 128 4.49 9.02 42.37
CA ARG A 128 5.13 8.63 43.63
C ARG A 128 6.64 8.41 43.47
N PRO A 129 7.49 9.00 44.34
CA PRO A 129 8.93 8.76 44.33
C PRO A 129 9.23 7.28 44.56
N ARG A 130 10.30 6.75 43.97
CA ARG A 130 10.61 5.30 44.04
C ARG A 130 10.64 4.74 45.47
N HIS A 131 11.09 5.51 46.46
CA HIS A 131 11.15 5.11 47.87
C HIS A 131 9.78 5.00 48.57
N TRP A 132 8.69 5.51 47.98
CA TRP A 132 7.31 5.30 48.45
C TRP A 132 6.62 4.10 47.80
N ARG A 133 7.32 3.39 46.89
CA ARG A 133 6.84 2.16 46.28
C ARG A 133 7.31 0.90 47.00
N GLU A 134 8.28 1.00 47.92
CA GLU A 134 8.87 -0.14 48.65
C GLU A 134 8.26 -0.39 50.04
N TYR A 135 7.33 0.46 50.50
CA TYR A 135 6.59 0.27 51.76
C TYR A 135 5.12 -0.15 51.55
N LEU A 136 4.84 -0.75 50.39
CA LEU A 136 3.57 -1.38 50.01
C LEU A 136 3.80 -2.87 49.74
#